data_AF-A0A9D9U3B3-F1
#
_entry.id   AF-A0A9D9U3B3-F1
#
_cell.length_a   1.000
_cell.length_b   1.000
_cell.length_c   1.000
_cell.angle_alpha   90.00
_cell.angle_beta   90.00
_cell.angle_gamma   90.00
#
_symmetry.space_group_name_H-M   'P 1'
#
loop_
_entity.id
_entity.type
_entity.pdbx_description
1 polymer ?
#
loop_
_entity_poly.entity_id
_entity_poly.type
_entity_poly.pdbx_seq_one_letter_code
_entity_poly.pdbx_strand_id
1 'polypeptide(L)'
;MKATIYKSTGSWYIIKDENSKFWNARMKGVMKIDDITSTNPVAVGDDVEFEIENENDNTAMIDEIHQRNNYINRQSPRNKYQHHIVAANLDQSMLVATLKEPKTSQGFIDRFLVASEMYHVKPFIVFNKSDLYKQKE
;
A
#
# COMPACT_ATOMS: atom_id res chain seq x y z
N MET A 1 2.07 -21.09 -3.31
CA MET A 1 3.35 -20.54 -2.82
C MET A 1 3.08 -19.14 -2.30
N LYS A 2 3.79 -18.66 -1.28
CA LYS A 2 3.54 -17.33 -0.71
C LYS A 2 4.39 -16.24 -1.35
N ALA A 3 3.78 -15.08 -1.57
CA ALA A 3 4.48 -13.89 -2.01
C ALA A 3 3.82 -12.63 -1.47
N THR A 4 4.58 -11.53 -1.48
CA THR A 4 4.06 -10.20 -1.17
C THR A 4 3.94 -9.38 -2.45
N ILE A 5 2.83 -8.65 -2.60
CA ILE A 5 2.63 -7.74 -3.73
C ILE A 5 3.56 -6.54 -3.61
N TYR A 6 4.46 -6.39 -4.58
CA TYR A 6 5.45 -5.32 -4.63
C TYR A 6 5.03 -4.15 -5.52
N LYS A 7 4.27 -4.43 -6.57
CA LYS A 7 3.77 -3.42 -7.51
C LYS A 7 2.42 -3.82 -8.06
N SER A 8 1.53 -2.85 -8.22
CA SER A 8 0.23 -3.01 -8.88
C SER A 8 0.17 -2.07 -10.10
N THR A 9 -0.10 -2.60 -11.29
CA THR A 9 -0.21 -1.82 -12.54
C THR A 9 -1.31 -2.40 -13.42
N GLY A 10 -2.52 -1.85 -13.31
CA GLY A 10 -3.68 -2.36 -14.02
C GLY A 10 -4.04 -3.77 -13.53
N SER A 11 -4.06 -4.73 -14.44
CA SER A 11 -4.31 -6.16 -14.16
C SER A 11 -3.06 -6.99 -13.87
N TRP A 12 -1.88 -6.36 -13.90
CA TRP A 12 -0.60 -7.00 -13.65
C TRP A 12 -0.01 -6.57 -12.31
N TYR A 13 0.61 -7.54 -11.64
CA TYR A 13 1.24 -7.37 -10.35
C TYR A 13 2.68 -7.87 -10.40
N ILE A 14 3.58 -7.22 -9.68
CA ILE A 14 4.91 -7.79 -9.39
C ILE A 14 4.82 -8.37 -8.00
N ILE A 15 5.07 -9.66 -7.86
CA ILE A 15 5.05 -10.36 -6.56
C ILE A 15 6.47 -10.82 -6.23
N LYS A 16 6.83 -10.76 -4.95
CA LYS A 16 8.11 -11.23 -4.43
C LYS A 16 7.88 -12.45 -3.56
N ASP A 17 8.43 -13.60 -3.96
CA ASP A 17 8.31 -14.83 -3.17
C ASP A 17 9.25 -14.85 -1.97
N GLU A 18 9.12 -15.89 -1.14
CA GLU A 18 9.95 -16.09 0.06
C GLU A 18 11.45 -16.27 -0.26
N ASN A 19 11.79 -16.68 -1.48
CA ASN A 19 13.17 -16.80 -1.96
C ASN A 19 13.70 -15.49 -2.56
N SER A 20 12.97 -14.39 -2.40
CA SER A 20 13.27 -13.08 -2.99
C SER A 20 13.30 -13.04 -4.52
N LYS A 21 12.68 -14.02 -5.19
CA LYS A 21 12.48 -13.99 -6.65
C LYS A 21 11.21 -13.22 -6.98
N PHE A 22 11.29 -12.46 -8.07
CA PHE A 22 10.17 -11.67 -8.58
C PHE A 22 9.45 -12.38 -9.71
N TRP A 23 8.12 -12.26 -9.70
CA TRP A 23 7.25 -12.84 -10.72
C TRP A 23 6.26 -11.79 -11.24
N ASN A 24 5.98 -11.84 -12.54
CA ASN A 24 4.89 -11.09 -13.16
C ASN A 24 3.59 -11.88 -13.01
N ALA A 25 2.70 -11.39 -12.16
CA ALA A 25 1.50 -12.10 -11.79
C ALA A 25 0.23 -11.43 -12.31
N ARG A 26 -0.80 -12.25 -12.53
CA ARG A 26 -2.19 -11.81 -12.74
C ARG A 26 -3.08 -12.48 -11.72
N MET A 27 -4.25 -11.90 -11.49
CA MET A 27 -5.27 -12.56 -10.68
C MET A 27 -6.01 -13.63 -11.47
N LYS A 28 -6.25 -14.77 -10.83
CA LYS A 28 -7.16 -15.80 -11.35
C LYS A 28 -8.58 -15.22 -11.43
N GLY A 29 -9.24 -15.42 -12.57
CA GLY A 29 -10.56 -14.86 -12.82
C GLY A 29 -11.62 -15.35 -11.82
N VAL A 30 -12.56 -14.45 -11.48
CA VAL A 30 -13.68 -14.59 -10.52
C VAL A 30 -13.27 -15.26 -9.19
N MET A 31 -12.38 -14.62 -8.44
CA MET A 31 -12.47 -14.77 -6.99
C MET A 31 -13.79 -14.17 -6.52
N LYS A 32 -14.64 -15.00 -5.89
CA LYS A 32 -15.78 -14.53 -5.12
C LYS A 32 -15.23 -13.88 -3.85
N ILE A 33 -14.81 -12.62 -3.97
CA ILE A 33 -14.50 -11.82 -2.80
C ILE A 33 -15.79 -11.09 -2.46
N ASP A 34 -16.61 -11.76 -1.65
CA ASP A 34 -17.79 -11.16 -1.05
C ASP A 34 -17.37 -9.83 -0.39
N ASP A 35 -18.12 -8.76 -0.66
CA ASP A 35 -17.99 -7.41 -0.08
C ASP A 35 -16.91 -6.44 -0.57
N ILE A 36 -16.17 -6.70 -1.67
CA ILE A 36 -15.28 -5.66 -2.24
C ILE A 36 -16.03 -4.75 -3.23
N THR A 37 -16.24 -3.49 -2.85
CA THR A 37 -16.76 -2.41 -3.73
C THR A 37 -15.69 -1.77 -4.63
N SER A 38 -14.45 -2.30 -4.60
CA SER A 38 -13.29 -1.79 -5.32
C SER A 38 -13.06 -2.49 -6.66
N THR A 39 -12.65 -1.74 -7.69
CA THR A 39 -12.36 -2.27 -9.03
C THR A 39 -11.03 -3.05 -9.12
N ASN A 40 -10.18 -2.95 -8.09
CA ASN A 40 -8.97 -3.76 -7.95
C ASN A 40 -8.88 -4.26 -6.51
N PRO A 41 -9.07 -5.56 -6.25
CA PRO A 41 -9.06 -6.09 -4.89
C PRO A 41 -7.64 -6.23 -4.30
N VAL A 42 -6.60 -6.23 -5.16
CA VAL A 42 -5.20 -6.42 -4.77
C VAL A 42 -4.48 -5.08 -4.61
N ALA A 43 -3.87 -4.90 -3.45
CA ALA A 43 -3.08 -3.75 -3.07
C ALA A 43 -1.60 -4.11 -2.87
N VAL A 44 -0.72 -3.12 -2.94
CA VAL A 44 0.70 -3.30 -2.58
C VAL A 44 0.80 -3.63 -1.09
N GLY A 45 1.66 -4.59 -0.74
CA GLY A 45 1.80 -5.10 0.62
C GLY A 45 0.85 -6.24 0.98
N ASP A 46 -0.10 -6.60 0.11
CA ASP A 46 -0.89 -7.82 0.31
C ASP A 46 0.02 -9.06 0.28
N ASP A 47 -0.26 -9.99 1.19
CA ASP A 47 0.29 -11.34 1.14
C ASP A 47 -0.67 -12.23 0.35
N VAL A 48 -0.14 -13.01 -0.58
CA VAL A 48 -0.94 -13.81 -1.51
C VAL A 48 -0.40 -15.22 -1.65
N GLU A 49 -1.30 -16.15 -1.95
CA GLU A 49 -0.94 -17.44 -2.54
C GLU A 49 -0.91 -17.31 -4.06
N PHE A 50 0.12 -17.91 -4.67
CA PHE A 50 0.28 -17.96 -6.11
C PHE A 50 0.77 -19.32 -6.61
N GLU A 51 0.48 -19.59 -7.87
CA GLU A 51 0.96 -20.70 -8.68
C GLU A 51 1.85 -20.18 -9.82
N ILE A 52 2.91 -20.91 -10.14
CA ILE A 52 3.77 -20.58 -11.29
C ILE A 52 3.01 -20.96 -12.57
N GLU A 53 2.84 -19.99 -13.47
CA GLU A 53 2.21 -20.22 -14.78
C GLU A 53 3.28 -20.62 -15.80
N ASN A 54 4.41 -19.90 -15.83
CA ASN A 54 5.53 -20.20 -16.70
C ASN A 54 6.85 -19.78 -16.02
N GLU A 55 7.72 -20.75 -15.78
CA GLU A 55 8.99 -20.51 -15.11
C GLU A 55 10.00 -19.75 -15.99
N ASN A 56 10.00 -19.99 -17.31
CA ASN A 56 10.92 -19.34 -18.25
C ASN A 56 10.60 -17.85 -18.40
N ASP A 57 9.31 -17.51 -18.40
CA ASP A 57 8.83 -16.13 -18.55
C ASP A 57 8.63 -15.42 -17.20
N ASN A 58 8.91 -16.12 -16.09
CA ASN A 58 8.65 -15.68 -14.71
C ASN A 58 7.22 -15.16 -14.52
N THR A 59 6.23 -15.89 -15.05
CA THR A 59 4.81 -15.56 -14.86
C THR A 59 4.15 -16.42 -13.79
N ALA A 60 3.18 -15.83 -13.10
CA ALA A 60 2.46 -16.46 -12.01
C ALA A 60 0.97 -16.08 -12.03
N MET A 61 0.16 -16.90 -11.37
CA MET A 61 -1.25 -16.63 -11.14
C MET A 61 -1.49 -16.50 -9.64
N ILE A 62 -2.14 -15.41 -9.21
CA ILE A 62 -2.56 -15.19 -7.83
C ILE A 62 -3.88 -15.94 -7.61
N ASP A 63 -3.89 -16.85 -6.64
CA ASP A 63 -5.04 -17.69 -6.30
C ASP A 63 -5.85 -17.14 -5.14
N GLU A 64 -5.20 -16.56 -4.13
CA GLU A 64 -5.85 -16.10 -2.90
C GLU A 64 -5.10 -14.87 -2.33
N ILE A 65 -5.85 -13.97 -1.69
CA ILE A 65 -5.31 -12.85 -0.91
C ILE A 65 -5.54 -13.17 0.57
N HIS A 66 -4.47 -13.19 1.36
CA HIS A 66 -4.58 -13.42 2.80
C HIS A 66 -5.27 -12.26 3.52
N GLN A 67 -5.78 -12.55 4.73
CA GLN A 67 -6.37 -11.53 5.59
C GLN A 67 -5.32 -10.45 5.93
N ARG A 68 -5.71 -9.19 5.72
CA ARG A 68 -4.87 -8.02 6.01
C ARG A 68 -4.83 -7.74 7.51
N ASN A 69 -3.64 -7.43 8.03
CA ASN A 69 -3.49 -6.95 9.41
C ASN A 69 -3.96 -5.49 9.55
N ASN A 70 -3.71 -4.68 8.52
CA ASN A 70 -4.18 -3.31 8.38
C ASN A 70 -4.18 -2.88 6.91
N TYR A 71 -4.75 -1.72 6.62
CA TYR A 71 -4.72 -1.13 5.29
C TYR A 71 -4.99 0.38 5.30
N ILE A 72 -4.47 1.09 4.32
CA ILE A 72 -4.79 2.50 4.07
C ILE A 72 -5.72 2.58 2.86
N ASN A 73 -6.91 3.16 3.03
CA ASN A 73 -7.81 3.42 1.93
C ASN A 73 -7.72 4.88 1.42
N ARG A 74 -8.21 5.08 0.19
CA ARG A 74 -8.49 6.39 -0.38
C ARG A 74 -9.91 6.39 -0.95
N GLN A 75 -10.69 7.40 -0.57
CA GLN A 75 -11.99 7.63 -1.18
C GLN A 75 -11.82 8.19 -2.61
N SER A 76 -12.56 7.64 -3.57
CA SER A 76 -12.57 8.18 -4.93
C SER A 76 -13.20 9.59 -4.95
N PRO A 77 -12.56 10.59 -5.59
CA PRO A 77 -13.14 11.92 -5.74
C PRO A 77 -14.45 11.93 -6.54
N ARG A 78 -14.60 10.97 -7.47
CA ARG A 78 -15.74 10.91 -8.41
C ARG A 78 -16.88 10.01 -7.91
N ASN A 79 -16.58 9.02 -7.07
CA ASN A 79 -17.58 8.09 -6.58
C ASN A 79 -17.37 7.81 -5.09
N LYS A 80 -18.20 8.43 -4.25
CA LYS A 80 -18.04 8.38 -2.80
C LYS A 80 -18.14 6.98 -2.20
N TYR A 81 -18.74 6.04 -2.93
CA TYR A 81 -18.94 4.65 -2.51
C TYR A 81 -17.81 3.70 -2.94
N GLN A 82 -16.87 4.17 -3.78
CA GLN A 82 -15.70 3.40 -4.17
C GLN A 82 -14.52 3.74 -3.27
N HIS A 83 -14.14 2.76 -2.46
CA HIS A 83 -12.93 2.77 -1.68
C HIS A 83 -11.83 2.03 -2.43
N HIS A 84 -10.66 2.64 -2.56
CA HIS A 84 -9.48 1.98 -3.10
C HIS A 84 -8.47 1.77 -2.00
N ILE A 85 -8.03 0.53 -1.81
CA ILE A 85 -6.97 0.23 -0.85
C ILE A 85 -5.64 0.58 -1.53
N VAL A 86 -4.91 1.50 -0.91
CA VAL A 86 -3.67 2.04 -1.44
C VAL A 86 -2.50 1.12 -1.10
N ALA A 87 -2.49 0.63 0.14
CA ALA A 87 -1.50 -0.31 0.64
C ALA A 87 -2.06 -1.10 1.83
N ALA A 88 -1.51 -2.27 2.07
CA ALA A 88 -1.87 -3.18 3.16
C ALA A 88 -0.63 -3.66 3.93
N ASN A 89 -0.86 -4.23 5.12
CA ASN A 89 0.16 -4.86 5.97
C ASN A 89 1.36 -3.94 6.26
N LEU A 90 1.07 -2.70 6.65
CA LEU A 90 2.05 -1.67 6.93
C LEU A 90 2.46 -1.70 8.41
N ASP A 91 3.77 -1.73 8.67
CA ASP A 91 4.29 -1.62 10.04
C ASP A 91 4.36 -0.17 10.53
N GLN A 92 4.60 0.77 9.60
CA GLN A 92 4.93 2.15 9.94
C GLN A 92 4.48 3.13 8.84
N SER A 93 4.01 4.31 9.23
CA SER A 93 3.78 5.45 8.36
C SER A 93 4.74 6.58 8.74
N MET A 94 5.29 7.28 7.75
CA MET A 94 6.22 8.40 7.97
C MET A 94 5.75 9.63 7.23
N LEU A 95 5.44 10.69 7.99
CA LEU A 95 5.15 12.01 7.44
C LEU A 95 6.44 12.81 7.36
N VAL A 96 6.90 13.06 6.13
CA VAL A 96 7.97 14.01 5.87
C VAL A 96 7.40 15.43 5.90
N ALA A 97 7.73 16.17 6.96
CA ALA A 97 7.29 17.53 7.20
C ALA A 97 8.47 18.52 7.08
N THR A 98 8.16 19.78 6.82
CA THR A 98 9.14 20.86 6.70
C THR A 98 8.66 22.07 7.50
N LEU A 99 9.55 22.74 8.23
CA LEU A 99 9.21 23.97 8.96
C LEU A 99 9.04 25.17 8.03
N LYS A 100 9.77 25.18 6.91
CA LYS A 100 9.74 26.23 5.89
C LYS A 100 10.08 25.68 4.51
N GLU A 101 9.70 26.45 3.48
CA GLU A 101 10.00 26.20 2.06
C GLU A 101 9.53 24.84 1.48
N PRO A 102 8.23 24.49 1.50
CA PRO A 102 7.11 25.17 2.15
C PRO A 102 6.91 24.71 3.59
N LYS A 103 6.14 25.46 4.39
CA LYS A 103 5.76 25.00 5.73
C LYS A 103 4.67 23.93 5.64
N THR A 104 4.87 22.78 6.28
CA THR A 104 3.80 21.79 6.50
C THR A 104 2.83 22.32 7.56
N SER A 105 1.54 22.35 7.24
CA SER A 105 0.54 22.86 8.19
C SER A 105 0.29 21.87 9.33
N GLN A 106 0.11 22.39 10.54
CA GLN A 106 -0.20 21.56 11.73
C GLN A 106 -1.48 20.75 11.52
N GLY A 107 -2.54 21.36 11.00
CA GLY A 107 -3.78 20.63 10.69
C GLY A 107 -3.64 19.56 9.59
N PHE A 108 -2.57 19.57 8.80
CA PHE A 108 -2.24 18.43 7.92
C PHE A 108 -1.54 17.31 8.69
N ILE A 109 -0.59 17.67 9.57
CA ILE A 109 0.08 16.73 10.48
C ILE A 109 -0.95 16.01 11.34
N ASP A 110 -1.86 16.74 11.98
CA ASP A 110 -2.90 16.16 12.85
C ASP A 110 -3.78 15.17 12.08
N ARG A 111 -4.23 15.53 10.88
CA ARG A 111 -5.04 14.64 10.03
C ARG A 111 -4.28 13.39 9.60
N PHE A 112 -2.99 13.51 9.34
CA PHE A 112 -2.14 12.35 9.04
C PHE A 112 -2.02 11.40 10.24
N LEU A 113 -1.80 11.95 11.44
CA LEU A 113 -1.71 11.16 12.67
C LEU A 113 -3.04 10.44 12.95
N VAL A 114 -4.16 11.16 12.88
CA VAL A 114 -5.51 10.59 13.06
C VAL A 114 -5.78 9.48 12.06
N ALA A 115 -5.48 9.70 10.78
CA ALA A 115 -5.70 8.68 9.74
C ALA A 115 -4.80 7.45 9.96
N SER A 116 -3.54 7.64 10.36
CA SER A 116 -2.61 6.55 10.62
C SER A 116 -3.08 5.67 11.79
N GLU A 117 -3.49 6.29 12.89
CA GLU A 117 -4.04 5.58 14.05
C GLU A 117 -5.37 4.88 13.75
N MET A 118 -6.27 5.52 12.99
CA MET A 118 -7.55 4.93 12.56
C MET A 118 -7.35 3.63 11.77
N TYR A 119 -6.25 3.54 11.03
CA TYR A 119 -5.89 2.35 10.25
C TYR A 119 -4.86 1.46 10.94
N HIS A 120 -4.55 1.68 12.22
CA HIS A 120 -3.60 0.86 12.98
C HIS A 120 -2.21 0.78 12.36
N VAL A 121 -1.72 1.88 11.80
CA VAL A 121 -0.36 2.02 11.26
C VAL A 121 0.40 3.02 12.11
N LYS A 122 1.51 2.59 12.74
CA LYS A 122 2.27 3.42 13.67
C LYS A 122 2.87 4.66 12.97
N PRO A 123 2.52 5.90 13.36
CA PRO A 123 3.03 7.08 12.69
C PRO A 123 4.35 7.61 13.26
N PHE A 124 5.17 8.18 12.38
CA PHE A 124 6.35 8.98 12.71
C PHE A 124 6.35 10.28 11.92
N ILE A 125 6.82 11.37 12.54
CA ILE A 125 7.04 12.65 11.87
C ILE A 125 8.54 12.82 11.65
N VAL A 126 8.92 13.09 10.41
CA VAL A 126 10.30 13.35 10.01
C VAL A 126 10.40 14.79 9.53
N PHE A 127 11.09 15.63 10.30
CA PHE A 127 11.37 16.99 9.86
C PHE A 127 12.56 17.01 8.90
N ASN A 128 12.27 17.29 7.64
CA ASN A 128 13.26 17.44 6.58
C ASN A 128 13.72 18.90 6.42
N LYS A 129 14.79 19.10 5.66
CA LYS A 129 15.42 20.41 5.41
C LYS A 129 15.97 21.08 6.67
N SER A 130 16.54 20.28 7.56
CA SER A 130 17.13 20.78 8.81
C SER A 130 18.31 21.72 8.58
N ASP A 131 18.97 21.63 7.43
CA ASP A 131 20.00 22.55 6.96
C ASP A 131 19.53 24.00 6.84
N LEU A 132 18.23 24.23 6.65
CA LEU A 132 17.67 25.58 6.58
C LEU A 132 17.49 26.20 7.96
N TYR A 133 17.52 25.41 9.04
CA TYR A 133 17.11 25.87 10.37
C TYR A 133 18.21 26.73 11.00
N LYS A 134 17.83 27.90 11.54
CA LYS A 134 18.75 28.73 12.33
C LYS A 134 18.74 28.27 13.78
N GLN A 135 19.72 28.67 14.58
CA GLN A 135 19.84 28.27 16.00
C GLN A 135 18.61 28.51 16.90
N LYS A 136 17.64 29.33 16.46
CA LYS A 136 16.37 29.60 17.17
C LYS A 136 15.20 28.73 16.68
N GLU A 137 15.41 27.94 15.64
CA GLU A 137 14.46 27.00 15.01
C GLU A 137 14.95 25.56 15.24
#